data_AF-A0A1M7CZ57-F1
#
_entry.id   AF-A0A1M7CZ57-F1
#
_cell.length_a   1.000
_cell.length_b   1.000
_cell.length_c   1.000
_cell.angle_alpha   90.00
_cell.angle_beta   90.00
_cell.angle_gamma   90.00
#
_symmetry.space_group_name_H-M   'P 1'
#
loop_
_entity.id
_entity.type
_entity.pdbx_description
1 polymer ?
#
loop_
_entity_poly.entity_id
_entity_poly.type
_entity_poly.pdbx_seq_one_letter_code
_entity_poly.pdbx_strand_id
1 'polypeptide(L)'
;MQAEDTPQAFPFDIAKAQDLAAHPLALLLLTPFILIFLWAAWLEIRRWWLYGPSRNKRADFPIDESAPSYEHPSTDSKPSGAAGQGRK
;
A
#
# COMPACT_ATOMS: atom_id res chain seq x y z
N MET A 1 5.72 -44.19 26.27
CA MET A 1 6.27 -43.14 25.38
C MET A 1 5.49 -41.88 25.68
N GLN A 2 6.06 -40.96 26.46
CA GLN A 2 5.45 -39.65 26.74
C GLN A 2 5.70 -38.76 25.52
N ALA A 3 4.63 -38.21 24.96
CA ALA A 3 4.75 -37.15 23.96
C ALA A 3 5.15 -35.88 24.70
N GLU A 4 6.34 -35.37 24.40
CA GLU A 4 6.79 -34.05 24.82
C GLU A 4 5.90 -33.02 24.09
N ASP A 5 4.95 -32.43 24.82
CA ASP A 5 4.18 -31.27 24.35
C ASP A 5 5.15 -30.11 24.13
N THR A 6 5.65 -30.00 22.89
CA THR A 6 6.53 -28.90 22.51
C THR A 6 5.69 -27.62 22.50
N PRO A 7 6.01 -26.61 23.33
CA PRO A 7 5.26 -25.36 23.33
C PRO A 7 5.40 -24.72 21.95
N GLN A 8 4.30 -24.59 21.21
CA GLN A 8 4.30 -23.78 19.99
C GLN A 8 4.56 -22.32 20.39
N ALA A 9 5.81 -21.88 20.23
CA ALA A 9 6.17 -20.48 20.33
C ALA A 9 5.63 -19.76 19.07
N PHE A 10 4.46 -19.14 19.20
CA PHE A 10 4.00 -18.20 18.18
C PHE A 10 4.99 -17.02 18.13
N PRO A 11 5.36 -16.52 16.94
CA PRO A 11 6.37 -15.47 16.81
C PRO A 11 5.92 -14.10 17.37
N PHE A 12 4.67 -14.00 17.81
CA PHE A 12 4.07 -12.80 18.38
C PHE A 12 3.60 -13.10 19.79
N ASP A 13 4.35 -12.58 20.77
CA ASP A 13 3.99 -12.66 22.17
C ASP A 13 3.14 -11.43 22.55
N ILE A 14 1.87 -11.66 22.85
CA ILE A 14 0.91 -10.61 23.23
C ILE A 14 1.35 -9.93 24.54
N ALA A 15 2.09 -10.62 25.42
CA ALA A 15 2.63 -10.03 26.65
C ALA A 15 3.66 -8.93 26.34
N LYS A 16 4.41 -9.05 25.23
CA LYS A 16 5.40 -8.06 24.79
C LYS A 16 4.76 -6.78 24.23
N ALA A 17 3.54 -6.90 23.71
CA ALA A 17 2.75 -5.74 23.27
C ALA A 17 2.22 -4.91 24.46
N GLN A 18 1.94 -5.56 25.60
CA GLN A 18 1.58 -4.85 26.85
C GLN A 18 2.77 -4.05 27.41
N ASP A 19 3.99 -4.56 27.26
CA ASP A 19 5.22 -3.87 27.66
C ASP A 19 5.48 -2.58 26.85
N LEU A 20 5.09 -2.57 25.56
CA LEU A 20 5.16 -1.36 24.73
C LEU A 20 4.21 -0.25 25.24
N ALA A 21 3.06 -0.62 25.82
CA ALA A 21 2.13 0.33 26.43
C ALA A 21 2.69 0.96 27.73
N ALA A 22 3.69 0.34 28.36
CA ALA A 22 4.42 0.90 29.50
C ALA A 22 5.41 2.01 29.09
N HIS A 23 5.65 2.20 27.78
CA HIS A 23 6.59 3.18 27.23
C HIS A 23 5.87 4.26 26.39
N PRO A 24 5.18 5.23 27.04
CA PRO A 24 4.39 6.24 26.33
C PRO A 24 5.22 7.11 25.37
N LEU A 25 6.51 7.31 25.65
CA LEU A 25 7.41 8.05 24.76
C LEU A 25 7.64 7.33 23.42
N ALA A 26 7.81 6.00 23.45
CA ALA A 26 7.99 5.19 22.24
C ALA A 26 6.72 5.23 21.37
N LEU A 27 5.54 5.16 22.00
CA LEU A 27 4.26 5.31 21.32
C LEU A 27 4.12 6.70 20.68
N LEU A 28 4.47 7.77 21.39
CA LEU A 28 4.39 9.14 20.86
C LEU A 28 5.30 9.33 19.64
N LEU A 29 6.53 8.80 19.71
CA LEU A 29 7.49 8.82 18.59
C LEU A 29 6.99 8.01 17.38
N LEU A 30 6.32 6.88 17.61
CA LEU A 30 5.83 6.00 16.55
C LEU A 30 4.50 6.48 15.95
N THR A 31 3.69 7.21 16.72
CA THR A 31 2.37 7.72 16.33
C THR A 31 2.34 8.40 14.95
N PRO A 32 3.21 9.38 14.62
CA PRO A 32 3.14 10.01 13.30
C PRO A 32 3.34 9.03 12.15
N PHE A 33 4.19 8.01 12.32
CA PHE A 33 4.39 6.98 11.31
C PHE A 33 3.16 6.09 11.17
N ILE A 34 2.58 5.64 12.29
CA ILE A 34 1.36 4.82 12.30
C ILE A 34 0.23 5.55 11.58
N LEU A 35 0.05 6.84 11.85
CA LEU A 35 -1.01 7.65 11.23
C LEU A 35 -0.90 7.68 9.70
N ILE A 36 0.31 7.81 9.15
CA ILE A 36 0.54 7.79 7.70
C ILE A 36 0.12 6.44 7.09
N PHE A 37 0.53 5.32 7.70
CA PHE A 37 0.16 3.99 7.22
C PHE A 37 -1.33 3.72 7.34
N LEU A 38 -1.97 4.14 8.43
CA LEU A 38 -3.42 4.02 8.59
C LEU A 38 -4.17 4.84 7.54
N TRP A 39 -3.71 6.06 7.26
CA TRP A 39 -4.32 6.89 6.23
C TRP A 39 -4.16 6.29 4.83
N ALA A 40 -2.97 5.79 4.49
CA ALA A 40 -2.74 5.11 3.22
C ALA A 40 -3.59 3.83 3.10
N ALA A 41 -3.69 3.04 4.17
CA ALA A 41 -4.54 1.85 4.21
C ALA A 41 -6.02 2.22 4.02
N TRP A 42 -6.48 3.32 4.62
CA TRP A 42 -7.85 3.83 4.42
C TRP A 42 -8.11 4.22 2.96
N LEU A 43 -7.19 4.96 2.33
CA LEU A 43 -7.31 5.32 0.91
C LEU A 43 -7.35 4.09 0.02
N GLU A 44 -6.54 3.07 0.33
CA GLU A 44 -6.52 1.81 -0.40
C GLU A 44 -7.82 1.01 -0.24
N ILE A 45 -8.37 0.95 0.96
CA ILE A 45 -9.68 0.32 1.23
C ILE A 45 -10.79 1.07 0.48
N ARG A 46 -10.79 2.42 0.54
CA ARG A 46 -11.76 3.25 -0.18
C ARG A 46 -11.66 3.03 -1.69
N ARG A 47 -10.43 2.99 -2.25
CA ARG A 47 -10.18 2.68 -3.65
C ARG A 47 -10.70 1.28 -4.00
N TRP A 48 -10.43 0.29 -3.16
CA TRP A 48 -10.87 -1.08 -3.37
C TRP A 48 -12.40 -1.21 -3.37
N TRP A 49 -13.09 -0.47 -2.51
CA TRP A 49 -14.56 -0.41 -2.52
C TRP A 49 -15.14 0.20 -3.79
N LEU A 50 -14.51 1.24 -4.34
CA LEU A 50 -15.00 1.94 -5.54
C LEU A 50 -14.66 1.21 -6.84
N TYR A 51 -13.46 0.64 -6.95
CA TYR A 51 -12.91 0.14 -8.21
C TYR A 51 -12.61 -1.37 -8.20
N GLY A 52 -12.73 -2.03 -7.05
CA GLY A 52 -12.44 -3.44 -6.88
C GLY A 52 -10.94 -3.77 -6.90
N PRO A 53 -10.58 -5.06 -7.06
CA PRO A 53 -9.19 -5.52 -7.01
C PRO A 53 -8.34 -4.89 -8.13
N SER A 54 -7.13 -4.47 -7.81
CA SER A 54 -6.30 -3.60 -8.67
C SER A 54 -5.93 -4.20 -10.02
N ARG A 55 -5.67 -5.52 -10.11
CA ARG A 55 -5.32 -6.28 -11.33
C ARG A 55 -4.46 -5.44 -12.32
N ASN A 56 -4.68 -5.58 -13.63
CA ASN A 56 -4.04 -4.79 -14.69
C ASN A 56 -4.87 -3.54 -15.04
N LYS A 57 -5.67 -3.02 -14.10
CA LYS A 57 -6.61 -1.91 -14.33
C LYS A 57 -6.02 -0.57 -13.91
N ARG A 58 -4.70 -0.40 -14.02
CA ARG A 58 -4.03 0.86 -13.64
C ARG A 58 -4.59 2.08 -14.39
N ALA A 59 -5.12 1.87 -15.59
CA ALA A 59 -5.76 2.89 -16.41
C ALA A 59 -7.19 3.26 -15.96
N ASP A 60 -7.84 2.47 -15.11
CA ASP A 60 -9.21 2.74 -14.64
C ASP A 60 -9.22 3.65 -13.39
N PHE A 61 -8.05 3.93 -12.80
CA PHE A 61 -7.94 4.82 -11.64
C PHE A 61 -7.83 6.28 -12.12
N PRO A 62 -8.61 7.21 -11.53
CA PRO A 62 -8.48 8.62 -11.85
C PRO A 62 -7.06 9.10 -11.51
N ILE A 63 -6.42 9.76 -12.47
CA ILE A 63 -5.11 10.36 -12.26
C ILE A 63 -5.30 11.63 -11.45
N ASP A 64 -4.51 11.77 -10.38
CA ASP A 64 -4.46 13.00 -9.61
C ASP A 64 -3.66 14.06 -10.37
N GLU A 65 -4.38 14.98 -11.03
CA GLU A 65 -3.78 16.09 -11.77
C GLU A 65 -3.13 17.14 -10.86
N SER A 66 -3.43 17.12 -9.55
CA SER A 66 -2.83 18.01 -8.56
C SER A 66 -1.51 17.46 -8.00
N ALA A 67 -1.12 16.25 -8.37
CA ALA A 67 0.13 15.64 -7.93
C ALA A 67 1.33 16.46 -8.46
N PRO A 68 2.36 16.74 -7.63
CA PRO A 68 3.54 17.49 -8.07
C PRO A 68 4.30 16.87 -9.25
N SER A 69 4.13 15.55 -9.46
CA SER A 69 4.71 14.78 -10.56
C SER A 69 3.80 14.64 -11.78
N TYR A 70 2.60 15.25 -11.77
CA TYR A 70 1.68 15.14 -12.90
C TYR A 70 2.17 16.01 -14.06
N GLU A 71 2.47 15.38 -15.19
CA GLU A 71 2.69 16.05 -16.46
C GLU A 71 1.42 15.92 -17.30
N HIS A 72 0.88 17.06 -17.73
CA HIS A 72 -0.29 17.08 -18.59
C HIS A 72 0.07 16.40 -19.93
N PRO A 73 -0.74 15.45 -20.43
CA PRO A 73 -0.45 14.80 -21.70
C PRO A 73 -0.37 15.85 -22.81
N SER A 74 0.83 16.02 -23.39
CA SER A 74 1.07 16.95 -24.49
C SER A 74 0.34 16.48 -25.75
N THR A 75 -0.39 17.39 -26.41
CA THR A 75 -1.13 17.11 -27.66
C THR A 75 -0.24 16.67 -28.83
N ASP A 76 1.07 16.89 -28.74
CA ASP A 76 2.07 16.46 -29.73
C ASP A 76 2.59 15.02 -29.51
N SER A 77 2.09 14.32 -28.50
CA SER A 77 2.43 12.91 -28.30
C SER A 77 1.77 12.06 -29.40
N LYS A 78 2.58 11.64 -30.38
CA LYS A 78 2.19 10.58 -31.33
C LYS A 78 1.57 9.42 -30.54
N PRO A 79 0.45 8.82 -31.00
CA PRO A 79 -0.14 7.68 -30.33
C PRO A 79 0.93 6.58 -30.19
N SER A 80 1.17 6.16 -28.95
CA SER A 80 2.16 5.14 -28.55
C SER A 80 1.81 3.72 -29.04
N GLY A 81 1.11 3.61 -30.18
CA GLY A 81 0.81 2.36 -30.89
C GLY A 81 1.40 2.29 -32.30
N ALA A 82 2.08 3.34 -32.79
CA ALA A 82 2.72 3.34 -34.11
C ALA A 82 4.14 2.74 -34.09
N ALA A 83 4.31 1.59 -33.41
CA ALA A 83 5.50 0.76 -33.61
C ALA A 83 5.29 -0.09 -34.88
N GLY A 84 5.78 0.43 -36.00
CA GLY A 84 6.15 -0.37 -37.16
C GLY A 84 5.01 -0.80 -38.11
N GLN A 85 4.43 0.15 -38.85
CA GLN A 85 3.92 -0.19 -40.18
C GLN A 85 5.14 -0.24 -41.13
N GLY A 86 5.82 -1.39 -41.11
CA GLY A 86 6.88 -1.71 -42.05
C GLY A 86 6.29 -1.78 -43.45
N ARG A 87 6.79 -0.90 -44.33
CA ARG A 87 6.48 -0.84 -45.75
C ARG A 87 7.00 -2.08 -46.49
N LYS A 88 6.19 -2.51 -47.46
CA LYS A 88 6.40 -3.39 -48.62
C LYS A 88 6.00 -4.85 -48.45
#